data_AF-A0A6B1F7H7-F1
#
_entry.id   AF-A0A6B1F7H7-F1
#
_cell.length_a   1.000
_cell.length_b   1.000
_cell.length_c   1.000
_cell.angle_alpha   90.00
_cell.angle_beta   90.00
_cell.angle_gamma   90.00
#
_symmetry.space_group_name_H-M   'P 1'
#
loop_
_entity.id
_entity.type
_entity.pdbx_description
1 polymer ?
#
loop_
_entity_poly.entity_id
_entity_poly.type
_entity_poly.pdbx_seq_one_letter_code
_entity_poly.pdbx_strand_id
1 'polypeptide(L)'
;MDNGEVRDALRQVVEEMSEDGIPTLPLRLACGRLFSDWWERTLREIERHDASTSEDDVVDGFVAILVVSEPGPGAVWLEEEEDSVGRFMAVVAEAIRWRNAEALFHAIQTMRQLVGRHRWAFVDEAERAVLERLDALIRDTTVGVVHDERWSRNATRQDASENSREVAIRLMIRRECAALAHRLFELYRGWNTPIPEVIRKWEAICRSEEEFAEIRREWLSEARTAVEE
;
A
#
# COMPACT_ATOMS: atom_id res chain seq x y z
N MET A 1 -21.36 35.34 -3.25
CA MET A 1 -21.39 34.19 -2.34
C MET A 1 -20.47 34.53 -1.20
N ASP A 2 -21.02 34.53 0.00
CA ASP A 2 -20.21 34.62 1.22
C ASP A 2 -19.32 33.37 1.32
N ASN A 3 -18.12 33.50 1.87
CA ASN A 3 -17.23 32.36 2.12
C ASN A 3 -17.89 31.33 3.06
N GLY A 4 -18.82 31.75 3.92
CA GLY A 4 -19.66 30.86 4.72
C GLY A 4 -20.60 29.99 3.88
N GLU A 5 -21.33 30.58 2.93
CA GLU A 5 -22.26 29.85 2.05
C GLU A 5 -21.56 28.79 1.21
N VAL A 6 -20.38 29.10 0.67
CA VAL A 6 -19.58 28.15 -0.12
C VAL A 6 -19.10 26.99 0.75
N ARG A 7 -18.68 27.28 1.99
CA ARG A 7 -18.21 26.29 2.94
C ARG A 7 -19.34 25.33 3.35
N ASP A 8 -20.52 25.84 3.62
CA ASP A 8 -21.68 25.02 4.00
C ASP A 8 -22.18 24.17 2.83
N ALA A 9 -22.22 24.74 1.62
CA ALA A 9 -22.57 23.99 0.41
C ALA A 9 -21.57 22.85 0.13
N LEU A 10 -20.26 23.09 0.32
CA LEU A 10 -19.25 22.05 0.16
C LEU A 10 -19.43 20.94 1.19
N ARG A 11 -19.67 21.28 2.46
CA ARG A 11 -19.95 20.31 3.53
C ARG A 11 -21.14 19.42 3.15
N GLN A 12 -22.24 20.03 2.73
CA GLN A 12 -23.45 19.33 2.33
C GLN A 12 -23.18 18.36 1.17
N VAL A 13 -22.47 18.78 0.13
CA VAL A 13 -22.16 17.92 -1.03
C VAL A 13 -21.33 16.69 -0.60
N VAL A 14 -20.34 16.85 0.26
CA VAL A 14 -19.54 15.71 0.76
C VAL A 14 -20.37 14.76 1.62
N GLU A 15 -21.31 15.28 2.38
CA GLU A 15 -22.24 14.47 3.18
C GLU A 15 -23.20 13.69 2.29
N GLU A 16 -23.84 14.34 1.32
CA GLU A 16 -24.74 13.70 0.34
C GLU A 16 -24.02 12.60 -0.47
N MET A 17 -22.79 12.87 -0.94
CA MET A 17 -21.98 11.86 -1.62
C MET A 17 -21.75 10.62 -0.75
N SER A 18 -21.45 10.83 0.53
CA SER A 18 -21.22 9.73 1.48
C SER A 18 -22.49 8.94 1.78
N GLU A 19 -23.65 9.60 1.83
CA GLU A 19 -24.95 8.96 2.02
C GLU A 19 -25.34 8.09 0.82
N ASP A 20 -24.94 8.51 -0.38
CA ASP A 20 -25.12 7.77 -1.63
C ASP A 20 -24.06 6.66 -1.83
N GLY A 21 -23.20 6.41 -0.84
CA GLY A 21 -22.17 5.37 -0.89
C GLY A 21 -20.98 5.71 -1.78
N ILE A 22 -20.78 6.99 -2.11
CA ILE A 22 -19.64 7.45 -2.89
C ILE A 22 -18.42 7.60 -1.94
N PRO A 23 -17.25 7.03 -2.32
CA PRO A 23 -15.99 7.20 -1.59
C PRO A 23 -15.67 8.68 -1.33
N THR A 24 -15.50 9.07 -0.06
CA THR A 24 -15.35 10.49 0.34
C THR A 24 -14.19 10.74 1.29
N LEU A 25 -13.52 9.72 1.82
CA LEU A 25 -12.42 9.92 2.77
C LEU A 25 -11.28 10.78 2.21
N PRO A 26 -10.81 10.59 0.95
CA PRO A 26 -9.78 11.44 0.36
C PRO A 26 -10.20 12.91 0.29
N LEU A 27 -11.46 13.16 -0.06
CA LEU A 27 -12.02 14.50 -0.15
C LEU A 27 -12.12 15.17 1.24
N ARG A 28 -12.59 14.42 2.25
CA ARG A 28 -12.66 14.89 3.63
C ARG A 28 -11.28 15.30 4.16
N LEU A 29 -10.25 14.47 3.92
CA LEU A 29 -8.88 14.80 4.31
C LEU A 29 -8.35 16.03 3.56
N ALA A 30 -8.56 16.11 2.24
CA ALA A 30 -8.15 17.26 1.44
C ALA A 30 -8.80 18.57 1.94
N CYS A 31 -10.03 18.48 2.45
CA CYS A 31 -10.77 19.60 3.04
C CYS A 31 -10.52 19.81 4.54
N GLY A 32 -9.60 19.08 5.19
CA GLY A 32 -9.36 19.16 6.64
C GLY A 32 -9.04 20.59 7.13
N ARG A 33 -8.40 21.42 6.29
CA ARG A 33 -8.19 22.86 6.58
C ARG A 33 -9.47 23.67 6.72
N LEU A 34 -10.49 23.31 5.95
CA LEU A 34 -11.78 23.98 5.95
C LEU A 34 -12.69 23.42 7.04
N PHE A 35 -12.47 22.18 7.47
CA PHE A 35 -13.31 21.46 8.42
C PHE A 35 -12.45 20.68 9.41
N SER A 36 -11.90 21.38 10.40
CA SER A 36 -11.03 20.76 11.42
C SER A 36 -11.76 19.68 12.23
N ASP A 37 -13.08 19.76 12.32
CA ASP A 37 -13.94 18.74 12.95
C ASP A 37 -14.01 17.42 12.17
N TRP A 38 -13.63 17.41 10.88
CA TRP A 38 -13.62 16.19 10.07
C TRP A 38 -12.42 15.31 10.35
N TRP A 39 -11.27 15.88 10.73
CA TRP A 39 -10.02 15.13 10.82
C TRP A 39 -10.13 13.86 11.68
N GLU A 40 -10.46 14.02 12.96
CA GLU A 40 -10.57 12.90 13.90
C GLU A 40 -11.69 11.92 13.52
N ARG A 41 -12.76 12.42 12.87
CA ARG A 41 -13.82 11.55 12.34
C ARG A 41 -13.31 10.71 11.18
N THR A 42 -12.60 11.33 10.24
CA THR A 42 -12.06 10.68 9.05
C THR A 42 -10.96 9.69 9.42
N LEU A 43 -10.12 9.98 10.40
CA LEU A 43 -9.15 9.01 10.95
C LEU A 43 -9.85 7.75 11.46
N ARG A 44 -10.90 7.89 12.28
CA ARG A 44 -11.67 6.75 12.78
C ARG A 44 -12.39 6.00 11.67
N GLU A 45 -12.84 6.69 10.63
CA GLU A 45 -13.46 6.06 9.47
C GLU A 45 -12.44 5.24 8.67
N ILE A 46 -11.21 5.73 8.48
CA ILE A 46 -10.11 4.97 7.86
C ILE A 46 -9.81 3.70 8.66
N GLU A 47 -9.69 3.80 9.99
CA GLU A 47 -9.48 2.65 10.87
C GLU A 47 -10.63 1.63 10.77
N ARG A 48 -11.88 2.09 10.62
CA ARG A 48 -13.03 1.20 10.41
C ARG A 48 -13.04 0.58 9.02
N HIS A 49 -12.66 1.33 7.99
CA HIS A 49 -12.55 0.83 6.62
C HIS A 49 -11.51 -0.29 6.54
N ASP A 50 -10.41 -0.20 7.29
CA ASP A 50 -9.44 -1.29 7.43
C ASP A 50 -9.99 -2.52 8.19
N ALA A 51 -11.13 -2.42 8.87
CA ALA A 51 -11.85 -3.58 9.41
C ALA A 51 -13.02 -4.03 8.50
N SER A 52 -13.34 -3.28 7.43
CA SER A 52 -14.49 -3.54 6.58
C SER A 52 -14.31 -4.80 5.72
N THR A 53 -15.41 -5.49 5.45
CA THR A 53 -15.46 -6.57 4.46
C THR A 53 -15.70 -6.06 3.04
N SER A 54 -16.07 -4.79 2.89
CA SER A 54 -16.22 -4.11 1.59
C SER A 54 -14.85 -3.74 1.04
N GLU A 55 -14.53 -4.20 -0.17
CA GLU A 55 -13.27 -3.84 -0.83
C GLU A 55 -13.22 -2.34 -1.16
N ASP A 56 -14.34 -1.76 -1.59
CA ASP A 56 -14.44 -0.33 -1.93
C ASP A 56 -14.12 0.55 -0.71
N ASP A 57 -14.59 0.17 0.48
CA ASP A 57 -14.29 0.89 1.72
C ASP A 57 -12.78 0.84 2.01
N VAL A 58 -12.20 -0.35 1.91
CA VAL A 58 -10.76 -0.57 2.17
C VAL A 58 -9.91 0.24 1.21
N VAL A 59 -10.25 0.22 -0.08
CA VAL A 59 -9.57 1.01 -1.11
C VAL A 59 -9.72 2.50 -0.83
N ASP A 60 -10.92 2.98 -0.47
CA ASP A 60 -11.15 4.39 -0.10
C ASP A 60 -10.27 4.81 1.08
N GLY A 61 -10.14 3.94 2.09
CA GLY A 61 -9.27 4.16 3.25
C GLY A 61 -7.80 4.31 2.85
N PHE A 62 -7.28 3.41 2.01
CA PHE A 62 -5.88 3.50 1.55
C PHE A 62 -5.62 4.69 0.63
N VAL A 63 -6.56 5.00 -0.28
CA VAL A 63 -6.46 6.19 -1.12
C VAL A 63 -6.47 7.45 -0.26
N ALA A 64 -7.27 7.50 0.80
CA ALA A 64 -7.31 8.61 1.74
C ALA A 64 -5.95 8.80 2.42
N ILE A 65 -5.35 7.72 2.94
CA ILE A 65 -4.00 7.74 3.53
C ILE A 65 -2.96 8.24 2.51
N LEU A 66 -3.02 7.77 1.26
CA LEU A 66 -2.11 8.20 0.20
C LEU A 66 -2.24 9.70 -0.08
N VAL A 67 -3.47 10.19 -0.24
CA VAL A 67 -3.73 11.61 -0.55
C VAL A 67 -3.22 12.53 0.56
N VAL A 68 -3.41 12.20 1.83
CA VAL A 68 -2.88 13.03 2.93
C VAL A 68 -1.37 12.92 3.08
N SER A 69 -0.77 11.82 2.60
CA SER A 69 0.68 11.64 2.54
C SER A 69 1.34 12.38 1.37
N GLU A 70 0.59 12.88 0.39
CA GLU A 70 1.16 13.60 -0.75
C GLU A 70 1.54 15.05 -0.40
N PRO A 71 2.65 15.58 -0.95
CA PRO A 71 3.07 16.95 -0.71
C PRO A 71 1.95 17.93 -1.11
N GLY A 72 1.47 18.71 -0.15
CA GLY A 72 0.38 19.65 -0.40
C GLY A 72 -0.22 20.19 0.89
N PRO A 73 -1.34 20.92 0.79
CA PRO A 73 -2.03 21.47 1.96
C PRO A 73 -2.45 20.38 2.98
N GLY A 74 -2.65 19.14 2.54
CA GLY A 74 -2.95 17.98 3.38
C GLY A 74 -1.75 17.47 4.19
N ALA A 75 -0.56 17.41 3.60
CA ALA A 75 0.65 16.93 4.28
C ALA A 75 1.00 17.73 5.54
N VAL A 76 0.69 19.04 5.55
CA VAL A 76 0.95 19.90 6.71
C VAL A 76 0.20 19.41 7.97
N TRP A 77 -1.02 18.88 7.83
CA TRP A 77 -1.75 18.33 8.98
C TRP A 77 -1.11 17.04 9.50
N LEU A 78 -0.65 16.21 8.57
CA LEU A 78 0.01 14.95 8.91
C LEU A 78 1.35 15.18 9.62
N GLU A 79 2.05 16.26 9.26
CA GLU A 79 3.31 16.68 9.91
C GLU A 79 3.07 17.41 11.25
N GLU A 80 1.95 18.13 11.39
CA GLU A 80 1.58 18.80 12.66
C GLU A 80 1.13 17.80 13.74
N GLU A 81 0.56 16.66 13.35
CA GLU A 81 0.20 15.56 14.24
C GLU A 81 1.10 14.34 14.02
N GLU A 82 2.31 14.36 14.59
CA GLU A 82 3.30 13.27 14.49
C GLU A 82 2.69 11.88 14.82
N ASP A 83 1.78 11.81 15.78
CA ASP A 83 1.06 10.59 16.16
C ASP A 83 0.20 9.99 15.03
N SER A 84 -0.30 10.83 14.11
CA SER A 84 -1.19 10.40 13.02
C SER A 84 -0.47 9.57 11.96
N VAL A 85 0.80 9.88 11.66
CA VAL A 85 1.61 9.06 10.75
C VAL A 85 1.83 7.66 11.35
N GLY A 86 2.18 7.60 12.64
CA GLY A 86 2.38 6.33 13.34
C GLY A 86 1.12 5.47 13.32
N ARG A 87 -0.06 6.08 13.54
CA ARG A 87 -1.35 5.40 13.42
C ARG A 87 -1.60 4.86 12.01
N PHE A 88 -1.37 5.65 10.96
CA PHE A 88 -1.51 5.16 9.58
C PHE A 88 -0.55 4.04 9.26
N MET A 89 0.71 4.12 9.71
CA MET A 89 1.65 3.02 9.55
C MET A 89 1.16 1.74 10.23
N ALA A 90 0.64 1.84 11.45
CA ALA A 90 0.09 0.71 12.18
C ALA A 90 -1.11 0.08 11.45
N VAL A 91 -2.08 0.90 10.99
CA VAL A 91 -3.24 0.44 10.22
C VAL A 91 -2.81 -0.29 8.96
N VAL A 92 -1.93 0.31 8.16
CA VAL A 92 -1.46 -0.30 6.91
C VAL A 92 -0.63 -1.56 7.17
N ALA A 93 0.13 -1.60 8.26
CA ALA A 93 0.89 -2.79 8.65
C ALA A 93 -0.02 -3.97 9.05
N GLU A 94 -1.08 -3.72 9.81
CA GLU A 94 -2.09 -4.75 10.12
C GLU A 94 -2.83 -5.20 8.86
N ALA A 95 -3.15 -4.28 7.95
CA ALA A 95 -3.73 -4.62 6.66
C ALA A 95 -2.84 -5.58 5.86
N ILE A 96 -1.53 -5.29 5.77
CA ILE A 96 -0.56 -6.16 5.12
C ILE A 96 -0.55 -7.54 5.77
N ARG A 97 -0.59 -7.59 7.12
CA ARG A 97 -0.55 -8.85 7.86
C ARG A 97 -1.77 -9.74 7.61
N TRP A 98 -2.99 -9.18 7.57
CA TRP A 98 -4.22 -9.97 7.65
C TRP A 98 -5.06 -10.01 6.37
N ARG A 99 -4.87 -9.10 5.40
CA ARG A 99 -5.78 -8.97 4.27
C ARG A 99 -5.56 -10.01 3.16
N ASN A 100 -6.65 -10.23 2.41
CA ASN A 100 -6.68 -11.05 1.20
C ASN A 100 -5.95 -10.36 0.03
N ALA A 101 -5.78 -11.07 -1.08
CA ALA A 101 -4.92 -10.66 -2.18
C ALA A 101 -5.30 -9.29 -2.81
N GLU A 102 -6.60 -9.00 -2.94
CA GLU A 102 -7.09 -7.79 -3.61
C GLU A 102 -6.77 -6.52 -2.80
N ALA A 103 -7.11 -6.50 -1.51
CA ALA A 103 -6.77 -5.38 -0.62
C ALA A 103 -5.27 -5.30 -0.28
N LEU A 104 -4.57 -6.44 -0.27
CA LEU A 104 -3.15 -6.50 0.06
C LEU A 104 -2.28 -5.68 -0.91
N PHE A 105 -2.63 -5.67 -2.20
CA PHE A 105 -1.94 -4.84 -3.18
C PHE A 105 -1.94 -3.35 -2.76
N HIS A 106 -3.11 -2.82 -2.42
CA HIS A 106 -3.26 -1.43 -2.00
C HIS A 106 -2.55 -1.13 -0.68
N ALA A 107 -2.58 -2.07 0.27
CA ALA A 107 -1.89 -1.92 1.54
C ALA A 107 -0.35 -1.85 1.34
N ILE A 108 0.23 -2.75 0.54
CA ILE A 108 1.68 -2.75 0.24
C ILE A 108 2.08 -1.47 -0.48
N GLN A 109 1.30 -1.05 -1.48
CA GLN A 109 1.56 0.20 -2.21
C GLN A 109 1.53 1.40 -1.25
N THR A 110 0.55 1.45 -0.34
CA THR A 110 0.42 2.51 0.67
C THR A 110 1.60 2.53 1.62
N MET A 111 2.00 1.38 2.14
CA MET A 111 3.18 1.26 3.01
C MET A 111 4.45 1.75 2.31
N ARG A 112 4.65 1.39 1.04
CA ARG A 112 5.80 1.86 0.25
C ARG A 112 5.87 3.39 0.17
N GLN A 113 4.71 4.03 0.00
CA GLN A 113 4.63 5.50 -0.06
C GLN A 113 4.87 6.13 1.32
N LEU A 114 4.27 5.58 2.38
CA LEU A 114 4.44 6.04 3.75
C LEU A 114 5.90 5.94 4.19
N VAL A 115 6.53 4.77 4.06
CA VAL A 115 7.95 4.56 4.38
C VAL A 115 8.83 5.50 3.59
N GLY A 116 8.49 5.76 2.33
CA GLY A 116 9.27 6.64 1.48
C GLY A 116 9.34 8.08 1.93
N ARG A 117 8.31 8.58 2.61
CA ARG A 117 8.19 9.97 3.06
C ARG A 117 8.46 10.11 4.55
N HIS A 118 7.89 9.24 5.36
CA HIS A 118 7.90 9.31 6.81
C HIS A 118 8.73 8.17 7.40
N ARG A 119 9.98 8.08 6.94
CA ARG A 119 10.94 7.02 7.32
C ARG A 119 10.99 6.78 8.83
N TRP A 120 10.94 7.84 9.62
CA TRP A 120 11.04 7.83 11.07
C TRP A 120 9.89 7.08 11.78
N ALA A 121 8.72 6.97 11.15
CA ALA A 121 7.55 6.31 11.74
C ALA A 121 7.55 4.78 11.51
N PHE A 122 8.44 4.27 10.66
CA PHE A 122 8.51 2.84 10.35
C PHE A 122 9.37 2.10 11.38
N VAL A 123 8.79 1.84 12.55
CA VAL A 123 9.49 1.21 13.68
C VAL A 123 8.64 0.11 14.33
N ASP A 124 9.26 -0.67 15.21
CA ASP A 124 8.64 -1.60 16.15
C ASP A 124 7.64 -2.60 15.52
N GLU A 125 6.37 -2.55 15.91
CA GLU A 125 5.30 -3.42 15.45
C GLU A 125 5.09 -3.37 13.93
N ALA A 126 5.14 -2.18 13.34
CA ALA A 126 4.88 -1.97 11.92
C ALA A 126 5.99 -2.60 11.07
N GLU A 127 7.23 -2.39 11.48
CA GLU A 127 8.40 -3.01 10.86
C GLU A 127 8.28 -4.54 10.87
N ARG A 128 8.04 -5.11 12.05
CA ARG A 128 7.91 -6.56 12.24
C ARG A 128 6.77 -7.15 11.40
N ALA A 129 5.60 -6.53 11.39
CA ALA A 129 4.45 -6.97 10.61
C ALA A 129 4.77 -7.07 9.11
N VAL A 130 5.39 -6.02 8.57
CA VAL A 130 5.73 -5.93 7.16
C VAL A 130 6.81 -6.94 6.79
N LEU A 131 7.86 -7.08 7.59
CA LEU A 131 8.94 -8.04 7.34
C LEU A 131 8.45 -9.49 7.37
N GLU A 132 7.64 -9.86 8.37
CA GLU A 132 7.04 -11.19 8.49
C GLU A 132 6.17 -11.52 7.27
N ARG A 133 5.32 -10.58 6.85
CA ARG A 133 4.45 -10.80 5.68
C ARG A 133 5.24 -10.85 4.38
N LEU A 134 6.24 -9.99 4.20
CA LEU A 134 7.10 -10.03 3.02
C LEU A 134 7.81 -11.38 2.87
N ASP A 135 8.22 -12.03 3.97
CA ASP A 135 8.84 -13.37 3.92
C ASP A 135 7.82 -14.44 3.50
N ALA A 136 6.59 -14.36 4.01
CA ALA A 136 5.50 -15.25 3.59
C ALA A 136 5.18 -15.07 2.08
N LEU A 137 5.10 -13.83 1.62
CA LEU A 137 4.71 -13.49 0.25
C LEU A 137 5.72 -13.91 -0.81
N ILE A 138 6.98 -14.18 -0.45
CA ILE A 138 7.94 -14.81 -1.38
C ILE A 138 7.35 -16.11 -1.93
N ARG A 139 6.79 -16.96 -1.06
CA ARG A 139 6.22 -18.26 -1.42
C ARG A 139 4.84 -18.09 -2.05
N ASP A 140 3.97 -17.30 -1.44
CA ASP A 140 2.57 -17.13 -1.88
C ASP A 140 2.47 -16.55 -3.30
N THR A 141 3.44 -15.72 -3.68
CA THR A 141 3.46 -15.06 -5.00
C THR A 141 4.39 -15.72 -6.00
N THR A 142 5.08 -16.81 -5.65
CA THR A 142 5.92 -17.53 -6.62
C THR A 142 5.02 -18.12 -7.71
N VAL A 143 5.17 -17.60 -8.91
CA VAL A 143 4.49 -18.11 -10.10
C VAL A 143 5.43 -19.12 -10.76
N GLY A 144 5.35 -20.37 -10.31
CA GLY A 144 5.93 -21.46 -11.09
C GLY A 144 5.11 -21.68 -12.36
N VAL A 145 5.73 -22.27 -13.38
CA VAL A 145 4.98 -23.07 -14.37
C VAL A 145 4.45 -24.28 -13.60
N VAL A 146 3.44 -24.07 -12.76
CA VAL A 146 2.66 -25.15 -12.20
C VAL A 146 1.79 -25.60 -13.37
N HIS A 147 2.39 -26.39 -14.27
CA HIS A 147 1.68 -27.48 -14.89
C HIS A 147 1.22 -28.37 -13.73
N ASP A 148 0.13 -27.97 -13.07
CA ASP A 148 -0.59 -28.91 -12.24
C ASP A 148 -1.10 -29.94 -13.25
N GLU A 149 -0.36 -31.04 -13.43
CA GLU A 149 -0.69 -32.11 -14.37
C GLU A 149 -2.11 -32.66 -14.10
N ARG A 150 -2.63 -32.39 -12.90
CA ARG A 150 -4.00 -32.65 -12.45
C ARG A 150 -5.06 -31.88 -13.24
N TRP A 151 -4.69 -30.74 -13.80
CA TRP A 151 -5.59 -29.81 -14.47
C TRP A 151 -5.70 -30.06 -15.98
N SER A 152 -4.72 -30.74 -16.56
CA SER A 152 -4.52 -30.83 -18.01
C SER A 152 -5.44 -31.81 -18.77
N ARG A 153 -6.56 -32.28 -18.19
CA ARG A 153 -7.50 -33.14 -18.95
C ARG A 153 -8.97 -32.72 -18.93
N ASN A 154 -9.43 -31.99 -17.92
CA ASN A 154 -10.87 -31.67 -17.76
C ASN A 154 -11.16 -30.18 -17.48
N ALA A 155 -10.18 -29.30 -17.62
CA ALA A 155 -10.36 -27.87 -17.39
C ALA A 155 -11.42 -27.26 -18.33
N THR A 156 -12.40 -26.57 -17.75
CA THR A 156 -13.34 -25.77 -18.52
C THR A 156 -12.71 -24.42 -18.90
N ARG A 157 -13.32 -23.73 -19.87
CA ARG A 157 -12.89 -22.39 -20.28
C ARG A 157 -13.01 -21.36 -19.15
N GLN A 158 -13.94 -21.57 -18.21
CA GLN A 158 -14.12 -20.70 -17.05
C GLN A 158 -12.95 -20.86 -16.08
N ASP A 159 -12.57 -22.10 -15.79
CA ASP A 159 -11.46 -22.37 -14.89
C ASP A 159 -10.17 -21.68 -15.42
N ALA A 160 -9.92 -21.75 -16.74
CA ALA A 160 -8.72 -21.16 -17.35
C ALA A 160 -8.67 -19.63 -17.19
N SER A 161 -9.83 -18.97 -17.18
CA SER A 161 -9.94 -17.53 -16.94
C SER A 161 -9.66 -17.17 -15.48
N GLU A 162 -10.15 -17.96 -14.53
CA GLU A 162 -9.91 -17.75 -13.09
C GLU A 162 -8.44 -17.93 -12.74
N ASN A 163 -7.79 -18.98 -13.27
CA ASN A 163 -6.35 -19.19 -13.10
C ASN A 163 -5.52 -18.04 -13.67
N SER A 164 -5.90 -17.49 -14.83
CA SER A 164 -5.24 -16.32 -15.42
C SER A 164 -5.34 -15.09 -14.52
N ARG A 165 -6.53 -14.85 -13.93
CA ARG A 165 -6.75 -13.75 -12.98
C ARG A 165 -5.92 -13.94 -11.71
N GLU A 166 -5.88 -15.14 -11.15
CA GLU A 166 -5.10 -15.43 -9.95
C GLU A 166 -3.60 -15.21 -10.17
N VAL A 167 -3.07 -15.70 -11.30
CA VAL A 167 -1.67 -15.47 -11.68
C VAL A 167 -1.38 -13.97 -11.82
N ALA A 168 -2.27 -13.22 -12.47
CA ALA A 168 -2.11 -11.77 -12.61
C ALA A 168 -2.06 -11.06 -11.25
N ILE A 169 -2.95 -11.41 -10.32
CA ILE A 169 -2.97 -10.86 -8.96
C ILE A 169 -1.67 -11.18 -8.21
N ARG A 170 -1.21 -12.44 -8.27
CA ARG A 170 0.06 -12.85 -7.63
C ARG A 170 1.25 -12.05 -8.17
N LEU A 171 1.33 -11.86 -9.49
CA LEU A 171 2.38 -11.06 -10.12
C LEU A 171 2.32 -9.58 -9.71
N MET A 172 1.12 -9.00 -9.63
CA MET A 172 0.93 -7.63 -9.17
C MET A 172 1.42 -7.45 -7.73
N ILE A 173 1.02 -8.35 -6.82
CA ILE A 173 1.48 -8.33 -5.42
C ILE A 173 2.99 -8.53 -5.35
N ARG A 174 3.55 -9.47 -6.12
CA ARG A 174 4.99 -9.74 -6.16
C ARG A 174 5.78 -8.51 -6.56
N ARG A 175 5.30 -7.77 -7.56
CA ARG A 175 5.91 -6.53 -8.01
C ARG A 175 5.90 -5.46 -6.92
N GLU A 176 4.77 -5.24 -6.25
CA GLU A 176 4.72 -4.24 -5.17
C GLU A 176 5.54 -4.68 -3.95
N CYS A 177 5.62 -5.98 -3.64
CA CYS A 177 6.53 -6.51 -2.61
C CYS A 177 7.99 -6.21 -2.94
N ALA A 178 8.41 -6.45 -4.19
CA ALA A 178 9.77 -6.14 -4.64
C ALA A 178 10.09 -4.65 -4.54
N ALA A 179 9.13 -3.79 -4.90
CA ALA A 179 9.28 -2.33 -4.79
C ALA A 179 9.33 -1.87 -3.33
N LEU A 180 8.50 -2.43 -2.44
CA LEU A 180 8.55 -2.14 -1.01
C LEU A 180 9.87 -2.64 -0.40
N ALA A 181 10.32 -3.84 -0.75
CA ALA A 181 11.57 -4.40 -0.27
C ALA A 181 12.78 -3.54 -0.69
N HIS A 182 12.77 -3.00 -1.92
CA HIS A 182 13.79 -2.04 -2.37
C HIS A 182 13.77 -0.78 -1.51
N ARG A 183 12.57 -0.24 -1.24
CA ARG A 183 12.41 0.94 -0.41
C ARG A 183 12.93 0.74 1.02
N LEU A 184 12.70 -0.45 1.58
CA LEU A 184 13.21 -0.84 2.89
C LEU A 184 14.74 -1.03 2.85
N PHE A 185 15.29 -1.59 1.78
CA PHE A 185 16.74 -1.69 1.59
C PHE A 185 17.41 -0.29 1.62
N GLU A 186 16.86 0.68 0.89
CA GLU A 186 17.33 2.08 0.94
C GLU A 186 17.24 2.67 2.36
N LEU A 187 16.15 2.37 3.07
CA LEU A 187 15.91 2.83 4.44
C LEU A 187 17.00 2.32 5.40
N TYR A 188 17.20 1.00 5.49
CA TYR A 188 18.20 0.41 6.37
C TYR A 188 19.63 0.85 6.01
N ARG A 189 19.93 1.03 4.72
CA ARG A 189 21.21 1.62 4.28
C ARG A 189 21.37 3.05 4.77
N GLY A 190 20.32 3.87 4.65
CA GLY A 190 20.31 5.25 5.13
C GLY A 190 20.48 5.36 6.65
N TRP A 191 19.94 4.40 7.41
CA TRP A 191 20.13 4.31 8.87
C TRP A 191 21.46 3.70 9.29
N ASN A 192 22.25 3.17 8.35
CA ASN A 192 23.48 2.44 8.65
C ASN A 192 23.26 1.26 9.63
N THR A 193 22.12 0.58 9.49
CA THR A 193 21.72 -0.58 10.31
C THR A 193 21.82 -1.87 9.51
N PRO A 194 21.96 -3.04 10.18
CA PRO A 194 21.95 -4.33 9.49
C PRO A 194 20.67 -4.54 8.68
N ILE A 195 20.81 -4.86 7.40
CA ILE A 195 19.68 -5.14 6.52
C ILE A 195 19.05 -6.50 6.93
N PRO A 196 17.71 -6.57 7.15
CA PRO A 196 17.04 -7.81 7.50
C PRO A 196 17.18 -8.89 6.43
N GLU A 197 17.19 -10.16 6.86
CA GLU A 197 17.36 -11.31 5.96
C GLU A 197 16.29 -11.36 4.86
N VAL A 198 15.03 -11.10 5.19
CA VAL A 198 13.92 -11.08 4.23
C VAL A 198 14.15 -10.09 3.09
N ILE A 199 14.74 -8.92 3.39
CA ILE A 199 15.04 -7.92 2.36
C ILE A 199 16.16 -8.42 1.44
N ARG A 200 17.16 -9.11 1.98
CA ARG A 200 18.21 -9.77 1.18
C ARG A 200 17.65 -10.90 0.30
N LYS A 201 16.66 -11.65 0.78
CA LYS A 201 15.96 -12.67 -0.05
C LYS A 201 15.27 -12.00 -1.24
N TRP A 202 14.54 -10.90 -1.01
CA TRP A 202 13.93 -10.12 -2.08
C TRP A 202 14.96 -9.55 -3.06
N GLU A 203 16.10 -9.04 -2.56
CA GLU A 203 17.21 -8.61 -3.41
C GLU A 203 17.71 -9.73 -4.33
N ALA A 204 17.95 -10.92 -3.78
CA ALA A 204 18.41 -12.07 -4.54
C ALA A 204 17.39 -12.50 -5.62
N ILE A 205 16.10 -12.49 -5.28
CA ILE A 205 14.99 -12.75 -6.21
C ILE A 205 15.01 -11.73 -7.35
N CYS A 206 15.06 -10.43 -7.02
CA CYS A 206 15.00 -9.36 -8.02
C CYS A 206 16.26 -9.23 -8.88
N ARG A 207 17.37 -9.86 -8.47
CA ARG A 207 18.60 -9.97 -9.28
C ARG A 207 18.66 -11.26 -10.10
N SER A 208 17.78 -12.23 -9.86
CA SER A 208 17.73 -13.47 -10.62
C SER A 208 17.32 -13.22 -12.08
N GLU A 209 17.97 -13.90 -13.02
CA GLU A 209 17.57 -13.85 -14.44
C GLU A 209 16.27 -14.58 -14.73
N GLU A 210 15.87 -15.51 -13.84
CA GLU A 210 14.63 -16.28 -13.94
C GLU A 210 13.39 -15.48 -13.51
N GLU A 211 13.59 -14.29 -12.93
CA GLU A 211 12.52 -13.42 -12.45
C GLU A 211 12.00 -12.46 -13.55
N PHE A 212 10.72 -12.08 -13.46
CA PHE A 212 10.10 -11.18 -14.44
C PHE A 212 10.79 -9.82 -14.47
N ALA A 213 11.00 -9.28 -15.68
CA ALA A 213 11.72 -8.02 -15.88
C ALA A 213 11.06 -6.84 -15.13
N GLU A 214 9.74 -6.83 -15.00
CA GLU A 214 8.97 -5.83 -14.27
C GLU A 214 9.25 -5.86 -12.76
N ILE A 215 9.55 -7.04 -12.20
CA ILE A 215 9.89 -7.22 -10.78
C ILE A 215 11.34 -6.82 -10.54
N ARG A 216 12.23 -7.17 -11.47
CA ARG A 216 13.66 -6.83 -11.41
C ARG A 216 13.95 -5.34 -11.55
N ARG A 217 13.07 -4.59 -12.23
CA ARG A 217 13.30 -3.20 -12.67
C ARG A 217 13.81 -2.28 -11.57
N GLU A 218 13.18 -2.32 -10.40
CA GLU A 218 13.51 -1.42 -9.27
C GLU A 218 14.93 -1.67 -8.75
N TRP A 219 15.43 -2.90 -8.83
CA TRP A 219 16.72 -3.32 -8.27
C TRP A 219 17.89 -3.26 -9.28
N LEU A 220 17.59 -3.09 -10.57
CA LEU A 220 18.60 -3.02 -11.63
C LEU A 220 18.89 -1.60 -12.09
N SER A 221 18.02 -0.64 -11.80
CA SER A 221 18.21 0.77 -12.17
C SER A 221 19.46 1.37 -11.49
N GLU A 222 19.73 1.02 -10.23
CA GLU A 222 20.92 1.45 -9.49
C GLU A 222 22.22 0.83 -10.01
N ALA A 223 22.17 -0.38 -10.58
CA ALA A 223 23.35 -1.05 -11.11
C ALA A 223 23.93 -0.35 -12.35
N ARG A 224 23.13 0.48 -13.03
CA ARG A 224 23.60 1.25 -14.20
C ARG A 224 24.31 2.54 -13.81
N THR A 225 23.87 3.23 -12.77
CA THR A 225 24.52 4.46 -12.29
C THR A 225 25.86 4.19 -11.62
N ALA A 226 26.01 3.06 -10.92
CA ALA A 226 27.27 2.70 -10.25
C ALA A 226 28.39 2.17 -11.18
N VAL A 227 28.10 1.96 -12.47
CA VAL A 227 29.09 1.49 -13.48
C VAL A 227 29.61 2.67 -14.33
N GLU A 228 29.02 3.85 -14.20
CA GLU A 228 29.39 5.07 -14.95
C GLU A 228 30.14 6.11 -14.10
N GLU A 229 30.43 5.81 -12.83
CA GLU A 229 31.33 6.58 -11.93
C GLU A 229 32.63 5.82 -11.64
#